data_AF-A0A958LWW7-F1
#
_entry.id   AF-A0A958LWW7-F1
#
_cell.length_a   1.000
_cell.length_b   1.000
_cell.length_c   1.000
_cell.angle_alpha   90.00
_cell.angle_beta   90.00
_cell.angle_gamma   90.00
#
_symmetry.space_group_name_H-M   'P 1'
#
loop_
_entity.id
_entity.type
_entity.pdbx_description
1 polymer ?
#
loop_
_entity_poly.entity_id
_entity_poly.type
_entity_poly.pdbx_seq_one_letter_code
_entity_poly.pdbx_strand_id
1 'polypeptide(L)'
;IGIQSEGIGMGMAIGDLNNDGLLDILKTNVQYMSQNRLRLSCAANWGTEENLNRPSPLNLFTGMKNGNKKTFVETSFNYGLTDVGEGLGAVELIDYNNDGNLDIYIANGLWSGTEKSEDISSLFSRSSEFGTERAIREERTKETQSAIMKLLANYRGSISGKKGEQRLSLGGFQRNRLFRNNGDGTFMEVGYLEGVDSIADGYIVSVDDINNDGKQDLILRNADPGVVEVKYPPVQVLKNVGAQKASVRIRLVGNSSNRDGIGAEIIAKLDNGISQIRQVIANNGTAQSEPIIHFGLGSSQKINELMIKWPSGISSTVKDIKPGFYTIEEPKDYKKVSSAN
;
A
#
# COMPACT_ATOMS: atom_id res chain seq x y z
N ILE A 1 -8.43 -20.79 -7.02
CA ILE A 1 -8.77 -19.55 -6.31
C ILE A 1 -7.56 -18.66 -6.43
N GLY A 2 -7.71 -17.46 -6.96
CA GLY A 2 -6.59 -16.55 -7.20
C GLY A 2 -7.06 -15.33 -7.95
N ILE A 3 -6.25 -14.29 -7.94
CA ILE A 3 -6.47 -13.05 -8.69
C ILE A 3 -5.58 -13.11 -9.92
N GLN A 4 -6.17 -12.92 -11.10
CA GLN A 4 -5.41 -12.58 -12.30
C GLN A 4 -5.61 -11.09 -12.53
N SER A 5 -4.52 -10.33 -12.45
CA SER A 5 -4.51 -8.88 -12.64
C SER A 5 -3.41 -8.54 -13.63
N GLU A 6 -3.77 -7.86 -14.71
CA GLU A 6 -2.81 -7.33 -15.67
C GLU A 6 -2.07 -6.11 -15.07
N GLY A 7 -0.95 -5.73 -15.68
CA GLY A 7 -0.16 -4.57 -15.27
C GLY A 7 1.11 -4.88 -14.52
N ILE A 8 1.97 -3.88 -14.43
CA ILE A 8 3.29 -3.98 -13.78
C ILE A 8 3.09 -3.67 -12.30
N GLY A 9 2.88 -4.72 -11.49
CA GLY A 9 2.63 -4.58 -10.06
C GLY A 9 3.89 -4.16 -9.28
N MET A 10 3.74 -3.23 -8.33
CA MET A 10 4.85 -2.73 -7.49
C MET A 10 4.62 -2.93 -5.99
N GLY A 11 3.41 -2.69 -5.52
CA GLY A 11 3.03 -2.81 -4.12
C GLY A 11 1.80 -3.70 -3.94
N MET A 12 1.68 -4.28 -2.75
CA MET A 12 0.53 -5.09 -2.36
C MET A 12 0.29 -4.99 -0.86
N ALA A 13 -0.97 -4.78 -0.46
CA ALA A 13 -1.42 -4.79 0.93
C ALA A 13 -2.66 -5.68 1.08
N ILE A 14 -2.86 -6.26 2.26
CA ILE A 14 -3.95 -7.20 2.55
C ILE A 14 -4.58 -6.85 3.88
N GLY A 15 -5.91 -6.74 3.93
CA GLY A 15 -6.65 -6.44 5.15
C GLY A 15 -8.15 -6.46 4.91
N ASP A 16 -8.95 -6.52 5.97
CA ASP A 16 -10.42 -6.46 5.92
C ASP A 16 -10.83 -4.97 5.90
N LEU A 17 -11.03 -4.40 4.71
CA LEU A 17 -11.24 -2.96 4.52
C LEU A 17 -12.65 -2.51 4.89
N ASN A 18 -13.62 -3.41 4.72
CA ASN A 18 -15.04 -3.14 4.95
C ASN A 18 -15.57 -3.81 6.24
N ASN A 19 -14.69 -4.44 7.02
CA ASN A 19 -15.01 -5.14 8.27
C ASN A 19 -16.10 -6.23 8.08
N ASP A 20 -16.11 -6.91 6.93
CA ASP A 20 -17.08 -7.97 6.62
C ASP A 20 -16.61 -9.38 7.03
N GLY A 21 -15.39 -9.47 7.55
CA GLY A 21 -14.76 -10.70 8.00
C GLY A 21 -14.07 -11.50 6.89
N LEU A 22 -13.88 -10.90 5.71
CA LEU A 22 -13.06 -11.40 4.62
C LEU A 22 -11.90 -10.45 4.37
N LEU A 23 -10.74 -10.99 4.01
CA LEU A 23 -9.60 -10.17 3.63
C LEU A 23 -9.77 -9.69 2.19
N ASP A 24 -9.41 -8.43 1.98
CA ASP A 24 -9.31 -7.75 0.71
C ASP A 24 -7.84 -7.58 0.31
N ILE A 25 -7.59 -7.37 -0.97
CA ILE A 25 -6.24 -7.23 -1.53
C ILE A 25 -6.15 -5.95 -2.34
N LEU A 26 -5.19 -5.10 -1.98
CA LEU A 26 -4.79 -3.92 -2.75
C LEU A 26 -3.52 -4.22 -3.53
N LYS A 27 -3.45 -3.71 -4.76
CA LYS A 27 -2.28 -3.83 -5.63
C LYS A 27 -2.06 -2.53 -6.39
N THR A 28 -0.87 -1.94 -6.31
CA THR A 28 -0.49 -0.80 -7.15
C THR A 28 0.13 -1.28 -8.46
N ASN A 29 -0.06 -0.50 -9.53
CA ASN A 29 0.51 -0.74 -10.84
C ASN A 29 1.27 0.49 -11.33
N VAL A 30 2.44 0.28 -11.96
CA VAL A 30 3.16 1.33 -12.68
C VAL A 30 2.32 1.80 -13.85
N GLN A 31 1.71 2.99 -13.72
CA GLN A 31 0.89 3.56 -14.78
C GLN A 31 0.97 5.07 -14.78
N TYR A 32 1.56 5.63 -15.85
CA TYR A 32 1.69 7.07 -15.99
C TYR A 32 0.33 7.73 -16.25
N MET A 33 0.08 8.86 -15.58
CA MET A 33 -1.17 9.62 -15.77
C MET A 33 -1.33 10.10 -17.22
N SER A 34 -0.22 10.33 -17.93
CA SER A 34 -0.24 10.61 -19.37
C SER A 34 -0.85 9.49 -20.19
N GLN A 35 -0.59 8.22 -19.84
CA GLN A 35 -1.16 7.07 -20.50
C GLN A 35 -2.67 7.01 -20.29
N ASN A 36 -3.12 7.22 -19.05
CA ASN A 36 -4.55 7.21 -18.74
C ASN A 36 -5.29 8.35 -19.46
N ARG A 37 -4.72 9.56 -19.50
CA ARG A 37 -5.28 10.71 -20.25
C ARG A 37 -5.39 10.44 -21.74
N LEU A 38 -4.34 9.89 -22.34
CA LEU A 38 -4.32 9.54 -23.76
C LEU A 38 -5.44 8.54 -24.08
N ARG A 39 -5.54 7.47 -23.29
CA ARG A 39 -6.59 6.45 -23.44
C ARG A 39 -8.00 7.04 -23.32
N LEU A 40 -8.27 7.80 -22.26
CA LEU A 40 -9.58 8.44 -22.04
C LEU A 40 -9.92 9.39 -23.19
N SER A 41 -8.94 10.15 -23.69
CA SER A 41 -9.13 11.04 -24.84
C SER A 41 -9.44 10.26 -26.11
N CYS A 42 -8.77 9.13 -26.36
CA CYS A 42 -9.05 8.30 -27.53
C CYS A 42 -10.45 7.70 -27.50
N ALA A 43 -10.83 7.13 -26.36
CA ALA A 43 -12.17 6.57 -26.15
C ALA A 43 -13.27 7.62 -26.34
N ALA A 44 -13.09 8.83 -25.80
CA ALA A 44 -14.06 9.90 -25.92
C ALA A 44 -14.20 10.46 -27.35
N ASN A 45 -13.08 10.59 -28.09
CA ASN A 45 -13.08 11.27 -29.39
C ASN A 45 -13.31 10.35 -30.60
N TRP A 46 -12.85 9.10 -30.53
CA TRP A 46 -12.87 8.20 -31.68
C TRP A 46 -13.67 6.92 -31.45
N GLY A 47 -14.35 6.80 -30.30
CA GLY A 47 -15.13 5.60 -29.96
C GLY A 47 -14.30 4.33 -30.02
N THR A 48 -12.97 4.45 -29.87
CA THR A 48 -12.09 3.29 -29.81
C THR A 48 -12.46 2.54 -28.55
N GLU A 49 -13.12 1.39 -28.71
CA GLU A 49 -13.34 0.39 -27.66
C GLU A 49 -12.01 -0.24 -27.20
N GLU A 50 -10.89 0.49 -27.24
CA GLU A 50 -9.60 0.04 -26.75
C GLU A 50 -9.67 -0.13 -25.24
N ASN A 51 -10.11 -1.32 -24.85
CA ASN A 51 -9.88 -2.03 -23.61
C ASN A 51 -9.82 -1.11 -22.38
N LEU A 52 -11.01 -0.80 -21.86
CA LEU A 52 -11.22 -0.44 -20.44
C LEU A 52 -10.61 -1.46 -19.46
N ASN A 53 -10.18 -2.64 -19.95
CA ASN A 53 -9.44 -3.67 -19.24
C ASN A 53 -7.95 -3.40 -19.01
N ARG A 54 -7.41 -2.22 -19.35
CA ARG A 54 -6.04 -1.89 -18.97
C ARG A 54 -5.91 -1.65 -17.46
N PRO A 55 -4.73 -1.92 -16.86
CA PRO A 55 -4.54 -1.81 -15.42
C PRO A 55 -4.98 -0.43 -14.93
N SER A 56 -5.51 -0.38 -13.71
CA SER A 56 -5.68 0.85 -12.94
C SER A 56 -4.41 1.06 -12.12
N PRO A 57 -3.99 2.30 -11.82
CA PRO A 57 -2.81 2.52 -10.97
C PRO A 57 -2.97 1.91 -9.57
N LEU A 58 -4.21 1.65 -9.16
CA LEU A 58 -4.57 0.81 -8.00
C LEU A 58 -5.69 -0.15 -8.37
N ASN A 59 -5.54 -1.41 -7.96
CA ASN A 59 -6.61 -2.39 -7.94
C ASN A 59 -6.94 -2.78 -6.49
N LEU A 60 -8.20 -2.68 -6.11
CA LEU A 60 -8.81 -3.24 -4.92
C LEU A 60 -9.61 -4.49 -5.33
N PHE A 61 -9.26 -5.62 -4.74
CA PHE A 61 -9.96 -6.88 -4.89
C PHE A 61 -10.64 -7.23 -3.58
N THR A 62 -11.95 -7.10 -3.50
CA THR A 62 -12.69 -7.43 -2.29
C THR A 62 -12.96 -8.92 -2.17
N GLY A 63 -12.80 -9.44 -0.96
CA GLY A 63 -13.15 -10.81 -0.61
C GLY A 63 -14.66 -11.00 -0.64
N MET A 64 -15.14 -12.09 -1.24
CA MET A 64 -16.56 -12.44 -1.24
C MET A 64 -16.77 -13.94 -1.06
N LYS A 65 -17.93 -14.31 -0.52
CA LYS A 65 -18.41 -15.69 -0.45
C LYS A 65 -19.48 -15.93 -1.52
N ASN A 66 -19.25 -16.92 -2.36
CA ASN A 66 -20.25 -17.47 -3.27
C ASN A 66 -20.56 -18.92 -2.87
N GLY A 67 -21.60 -19.09 -2.04
CA GLY A 67 -21.87 -20.33 -1.33
C GLY A 67 -20.69 -20.71 -0.43
N ASN A 68 -20.12 -21.90 -0.62
CA ASN A 68 -18.97 -22.40 0.14
C ASN A 68 -17.61 -21.94 -0.43
N LYS A 69 -17.59 -21.23 -1.57
CA LYS A 69 -16.36 -20.77 -2.21
C LYS A 69 -16.05 -19.33 -1.80
N LYS A 70 -14.79 -19.06 -1.45
CA LYS A 70 -14.26 -17.70 -1.33
C LYS A 70 -13.67 -17.27 -2.68
N THR A 71 -14.03 -16.08 -3.14
CA THR A 71 -13.57 -15.48 -4.39
C THR A 71 -13.19 -14.03 -4.16
N PHE A 72 -12.51 -13.42 -5.13
CA PHE A 72 -12.19 -12.00 -5.13
C PHE A 72 -12.88 -11.32 -6.31
N VAL A 73 -13.29 -10.06 -6.14
CA VAL A 73 -13.83 -9.22 -7.23
C VAL A 73 -13.15 -7.87 -7.21
N GLU A 74 -12.76 -7.39 -8.39
CA GLU A 74 -12.18 -6.04 -8.54
C GLU A 74 -13.28 -5.00 -8.33
N THR A 75 -13.09 -4.12 -7.35
CA THR A 75 -14.10 -3.14 -6.91
C THR A 75 -13.53 -1.73 -6.77
N SER A 76 -12.36 -1.43 -7.35
CA SER A 76 -11.72 -0.11 -7.22
C SER A 76 -12.65 1.03 -7.62
N PHE A 77 -13.38 0.85 -8.72
CA PHE A 77 -14.33 1.85 -9.21
C PHE A 77 -15.48 2.08 -8.22
N ASN A 78 -16.00 1.02 -7.61
CA ASN A 78 -17.10 1.10 -6.65
C ASN A 78 -16.73 1.89 -5.39
N TYR A 79 -15.47 1.80 -4.97
CA TYR A 79 -14.93 2.52 -3.81
C TYR A 79 -14.40 3.93 -4.15
N GLY A 80 -14.50 4.36 -5.42
CA GLY A 80 -14.00 5.67 -5.87
C GLY A 80 -12.47 5.74 -6.03
N LEU A 81 -11.76 4.61 -5.96
CA LEU A 81 -10.30 4.52 -6.00
C LEU A 81 -9.76 4.49 -7.44
N THR A 82 -10.13 5.49 -8.25
CA THR A 82 -9.82 5.52 -9.69
C THR A 82 -8.72 6.51 -10.08
N ASP A 83 -8.36 7.44 -9.18
CA ASP A 83 -7.22 8.35 -9.34
C ASP A 83 -6.40 8.31 -8.05
N VAL A 84 -5.27 7.60 -8.10
CA VAL A 84 -4.33 7.45 -6.98
C VAL A 84 -2.95 8.05 -7.30
N GLY A 85 -2.84 8.79 -8.39
CA GLY A 85 -1.57 9.12 -9.01
C GLY A 85 -1.09 7.98 -9.90
N GLU A 86 0.23 7.79 -9.98
CA GLU A 86 0.84 6.87 -10.94
C GLU A 86 1.03 5.44 -10.42
N GLY A 87 0.74 5.18 -9.14
CA GLY A 87 0.78 3.83 -8.55
C GLY A 87 2.18 3.21 -8.55
N LEU A 88 3.22 4.05 -8.48
CA LEU A 88 4.60 3.66 -8.77
C LEU A 88 5.34 3.00 -7.60
N GLY A 89 4.84 3.15 -6.37
CA GLY A 89 5.46 2.65 -5.15
C GLY A 89 4.60 1.66 -4.37
N ALA A 90 4.95 1.48 -3.10
CA ALA A 90 4.21 0.65 -2.16
C ALA A 90 2.80 1.20 -1.86
N VAL A 91 1.90 0.30 -1.48
CA VAL A 91 0.61 0.58 -0.85
C VAL A 91 0.60 -0.11 0.50
N GLU A 92 0.03 0.55 1.50
CA GLU A 92 -0.09 0.01 2.86
C GLU A 92 -1.43 0.40 3.49
N LEU A 93 -1.91 -0.46 4.39
CA LEU A 93 -3.13 -0.25 5.17
C LEU A 93 -2.79 0.27 6.58
N ILE A 94 -3.54 1.27 7.02
CA ILE A 94 -3.31 1.96 8.30
C ILE A 94 -4.65 2.38 8.90
N ASP A 95 -4.80 2.40 10.23
CA ASP A 95 -5.93 2.99 10.95
C ASP A 95 -5.43 4.24 11.68
N TYR A 96 -5.07 5.27 10.90
CA TYR A 96 -4.26 6.38 11.42
C TYR A 96 -5.06 7.32 12.33
N ASN A 97 -6.39 7.21 12.32
CA ASN A 97 -7.29 8.04 13.13
C ASN A 97 -7.98 7.24 14.26
N ASN A 98 -7.63 5.95 14.39
CA ASN A 98 -8.19 4.98 15.34
C ASN A 98 -9.72 4.84 15.25
N ASP A 99 -10.31 4.99 14.07
CA ASP A 99 -11.75 4.85 13.89
C ASP A 99 -12.22 3.41 13.65
N GLY A 100 -11.29 2.48 13.42
CA GLY A 100 -11.55 1.07 13.22
C GLY A 100 -11.71 0.66 11.76
N ASN A 101 -11.71 1.63 10.84
CA ASN A 101 -11.66 1.38 9.41
C ASN A 101 -10.21 1.49 8.92
N LEU A 102 -9.81 0.60 8.02
CA LEU A 102 -8.49 0.68 7.40
C LEU A 102 -8.52 1.74 6.30
N ASP A 103 -7.62 2.69 6.41
CA ASP A 103 -7.24 3.70 5.43
C ASP A 103 -6.12 3.17 4.53
N ILE A 104 -5.90 3.85 3.40
CA ILE A 104 -4.93 3.42 2.38
C ILE A 104 -3.88 4.50 2.19
N TYR A 105 -2.61 4.18 2.41
CA TYR A 105 -1.50 5.05 2.05
C TYR A 105 -0.76 4.52 0.82
N ILE A 106 -0.47 5.41 -0.14
CA ILE A 106 0.16 5.07 -1.41
C ILE A 106 1.39 5.94 -1.61
N ALA A 107 2.55 5.29 -1.75
CA ALA A 107 3.77 5.92 -2.18
C ALA A 107 3.78 6.10 -3.71
N ASN A 108 4.19 7.29 -4.15
CA ASN A 108 4.24 7.70 -5.54
C ASN A 108 5.61 8.31 -5.86
N GLY A 109 5.87 8.48 -7.15
CA GLY A 109 7.15 8.95 -7.67
C GLY A 109 8.02 7.79 -8.13
N LEU A 110 8.80 8.01 -9.18
CA LEU A 110 9.67 6.99 -9.77
C LEU A 110 11.07 7.56 -10.04
N TRP A 111 11.14 8.64 -10.80
CA TRP A 111 12.41 9.31 -11.10
C TRP A 111 12.20 10.81 -11.24
N SER A 112 12.53 11.56 -10.20
CA SER A 112 12.56 13.01 -10.23
C SER A 112 13.85 13.51 -10.88
N GLY A 113 13.69 14.29 -11.96
CA GLY A 113 14.73 15.10 -12.56
C GLY A 113 14.82 16.47 -11.88
N THR A 114 15.44 17.45 -12.53
CA THR A 114 15.64 18.77 -11.90
C THR A 114 14.34 19.52 -11.68
N GLU A 115 13.35 19.32 -12.55
CA GLU A 115 12.06 19.99 -12.47
C GLU A 115 10.90 19.17 -13.10
N LYS A 116 9.66 19.51 -12.70
CA LYS A 116 8.43 18.91 -13.24
C LYS A 116 8.26 19.11 -14.74
N SER A 117 8.74 20.23 -15.29
CA SER A 117 8.63 20.53 -16.73
C SER A 117 9.55 19.67 -17.60
N GLU A 118 10.47 18.92 -16.99
CA GLU A 118 11.37 17.99 -17.68
C GLU A 118 10.84 16.55 -17.66
N ASP A 119 9.56 16.36 -17.31
CA ASP A 119 8.94 15.04 -17.25
C ASP A 119 8.60 14.47 -18.63
N ILE A 120 9.12 13.27 -18.90
CA ILE A 120 8.97 12.56 -20.17
C ILE A 120 7.91 11.47 -20.13
N SER A 121 7.09 11.35 -19.07
CA SER A 121 6.06 10.32 -18.96
C SER A 121 5.12 10.30 -20.18
N SER A 122 4.79 11.47 -20.72
CA SER A 122 3.93 11.57 -21.90
C SER A 122 4.59 11.10 -23.19
N LEU A 123 5.88 11.39 -23.38
CA LEU A 123 6.67 10.91 -24.50
C LEU A 123 6.84 9.39 -24.40
N PHE A 124 7.21 8.91 -23.21
CA PHE A 124 7.34 7.49 -22.91
C PHE A 124 6.02 6.75 -23.17
N SER A 125 4.89 7.23 -22.67
CA SER A 125 3.58 6.60 -22.85
C SER A 125 3.22 6.47 -24.34
N ARG A 126 3.36 7.55 -25.13
CA ARG A 126 3.07 7.51 -26.58
C ARG A 126 3.98 6.53 -27.31
N SER A 127 5.26 6.52 -26.96
CA SER A 127 6.25 5.61 -27.56
C SER A 127 5.92 4.14 -27.29
N SER A 128 5.51 3.83 -26.06
CA SER A 128 5.15 2.47 -25.65
C SER A 128 3.83 1.99 -26.24
N GLU A 129 2.85 2.88 -26.39
CA GLU A 129 1.51 2.49 -26.87
C GLU A 129 1.44 2.32 -28.38
N PHE A 130 2.07 3.22 -29.14
CA PHE A 130 1.97 3.19 -30.61
C PHE A 130 3.17 2.54 -31.29
N GLY A 131 4.23 2.22 -30.55
CA GLY A 131 5.43 1.56 -31.10
C GLY A 131 6.14 2.37 -32.18
N THR A 132 5.90 3.69 -32.25
CA THR A 132 6.36 4.59 -33.32
C THR A 132 7.78 5.12 -33.11
N GLU A 133 8.33 5.02 -31.90
CA GLU A 133 9.65 5.53 -31.53
C GLU A 133 10.71 4.42 -31.61
N ARG A 134 11.37 4.33 -32.76
CA ARG A 134 12.40 3.32 -33.07
C ARG A 134 13.58 3.32 -32.08
N ALA A 135 13.88 4.47 -31.46
CA ALA A 135 14.99 4.64 -30.51
C ALA A 135 14.86 3.78 -29.24
N ILE A 136 13.64 3.43 -28.81
CA ILE A 136 13.42 2.58 -27.63
C ILE A 136 13.42 1.08 -28.01
N ARG A 137 13.19 0.76 -29.29
CA ARG A 137 13.08 -0.62 -29.81
C ARG A 137 14.42 -1.32 -30.02
N GLU A 138 15.46 -0.58 -30.37
CA GLU A 138 16.74 -1.15 -30.83
C GLU A 138 17.74 -1.46 -29.68
N GLU A 139 17.43 -1.09 -28.44
CA GLU A 139 18.28 -1.36 -27.27
C GLU A 139 17.93 -2.67 -26.52
N ARG A 140 17.54 -3.74 -27.23
CA ARG A 140 17.70 -5.11 -26.68
C ARG A 140 19.18 -5.50 -26.73
N THR A 141 19.99 -4.78 -25.98
CA THR A 141 21.41 -5.07 -25.79
C THR A 141 21.55 -6.22 -24.78
N LYS A 142 22.74 -6.85 -24.68
CA LYS A 142 23.05 -7.80 -23.60
C LYS A 142 23.14 -7.14 -22.22
N GLU A 143 22.88 -5.84 -22.13
CA GLU A 143 22.96 -5.08 -20.89
C GLU A 143 21.68 -5.23 -20.07
N THR A 144 21.82 -5.28 -18.76
CA THR A 144 20.71 -5.45 -17.82
C THR A 144 19.93 -4.16 -17.57
N GLN A 145 20.48 -3.00 -17.94
CA GLN A 145 19.83 -1.69 -17.77
C GLN A 145 18.96 -1.32 -18.98
N SER A 146 17.71 -0.95 -18.71
CA SER A 146 16.76 -0.49 -19.71
C SER A 146 17.21 0.81 -20.39
N ALA A 147 16.95 0.94 -21.70
CA ALA A 147 17.27 2.12 -22.50
C ALA A 147 16.73 3.43 -21.88
N ILE A 148 15.54 3.37 -21.26
CA ILE A 148 14.95 4.53 -20.58
C ILE A 148 15.80 4.96 -19.38
N MET A 149 16.37 4.02 -18.62
CA MET A 149 17.21 4.34 -17.46
C MET A 149 18.52 4.98 -17.89
N LYS A 150 19.10 4.53 -19.00
CA LYS A 150 20.29 5.18 -19.59
C LYS A 150 19.99 6.60 -20.05
N LEU A 151 18.85 6.81 -20.70
CA LEU A 151 18.42 8.15 -21.12
C LEU A 151 18.28 9.07 -19.89
N LEU A 152 17.56 8.62 -18.86
CA LEU A 152 17.35 9.39 -17.62
C LEU A 152 18.68 9.71 -16.91
N ALA A 153 19.59 8.73 -16.81
CA ALA A 153 20.86 8.90 -16.14
C ALA A 153 21.83 9.85 -16.89
N ASN A 154 21.84 9.79 -18.22
CA ASN A 154 22.86 10.44 -19.05
C ASN A 154 22.41 11.74 -19.74
N TYR A 155 21.11 11.98 -19.90
CA TYR A 155 20.64 13.19 -20.58
C TYR A 155 21.08 14.46 -19.84
N ARG A 156 21.68 15.38 -20.59
CA ARG A 156 22.12 16.72 -20.14
C ARG A 156 21.52 17.74 -21.10
N GLY A 157 20.44 18.40 -20.71
CA GLY A 157 19.73 19.32 -21.60
C GLY A 157 18.38 19.70 -21.02
N SER A 158 17.54 20.40 -21.78
CA SER A 158 16.17 20.71 -21.36
C SER A 158 15.20 20.43 -22.50
N ILE A 159 14.16 19.65 -22.22
CA ILE A 159 13.04 19.46 -23.14
C ILE A 159 12.04 20.62 -23.07
N SER A 160 12.10 21.43 -22.01
CA SER A 160 11.26 22.62 -21.84
C SER A 160 11.90 23.91 -22.39
N GLY A 161 13.11 23.82 -22.97
CA GLY A 161 13.84 24.96 -23.52
C GLY A 161 14.50 25.85 -22.47
N LYS A 162 14.59 25.40 -21.21
CA LYS A 162 15.30 26.10 -20.15
C LYS A 162 16.81 26.12 -20.41
N LYS A 163 17.44 27.23 -20.03
CA LYS A 163 18.90 27.35 -20.07
C LYS A 163 19.54 26.51 -18.96
N GLY A 164 20.72 25.97 -19.25
CA GLY A 164 21.48 25.14 -18.33
C GLY A 164 21.23 23.64 -18.52
N GLU A 165 22.04 22.81 -17.86
CA GLU A 165 21.86 21.36 -17.87
C GLU A 165 20.71 20.97 -16.94
N GLN A 166 19.59 20.52 -17.52
CA GLN A 166 18.50 19.92 -16.75
C GLN A 166 18.61 18.38 -16.79
N ARG A 167 17.87 17.74 -15.89
CA ARG A 167 17.69 16.29 -15.82
C ARG A 167 16.24 15.96 -16.10
N LEU A 168 16.02 14.91 -16.89
CA LEU A 168 14.68 14.42 -17.18
C LEU A 168 14.03 13.82 -15.93
N SER A 169 12.71 13.98 -15.84
CA SER A 169 11.87 13.26 -14.87
C SER A 169 11.09 12.16 -15.61
N LEU A 170 10.74 11.09 -14.91
CA LEU A 170 9.79 10.09 -15.39
C LEU A 170 8.88 9.71 -14.23
N GLY A 171 7.67 10.24 -14.24
CA GLY A 171 6.74 10.05 -13.12
C GLY A 171 7.26 10.66 -11.82
N GLY A 172 8.13 11.68 -11.93
CA GLY A 172 8.76 12.33 -10.79
C GLY A 172 7.83 13.35 -10.13
N PHE A 173 8.17 13.77 -8.90
CA PHE A 173 7.45 14.78 -8.12
C PHE A 173 5.95 14.50 -7.93
N GLN A 174 5.54 13.24 -8.04
CA GLN A 174 4.20 12.80 -7.72
C GLN A 174 4.04 12.80 -6.21
N ARG A 175 2.88 13.25 -5.73
CA ARG A 175 2.57 13.25 -4.30
C ARG A 175 2.18 11.85 -3.87
N ASN A 176 2.70 11.42 -2.73
CA ASN A 176 2.10 10.33 -1.96
C ASN A 176 0.66 10.72 -1.60
N ARG A 177 -0.20 9.73 -1.42
CA ARG A 177 -1.62 9.95 -1.13
C ARG A 177 -2.05 9.14 0.08
N LEU A 178 -2.91 9.74 0.91
CA LEU A 178 -3.60 9.07 1.99
C LEU A 178 -5.10 9.11 1.70
N PHE A 179 -5.71 7.95 1.55
CA PHE A 179 -7.14 7.80 1.35
C PHE A 179 -7.78 7.39 2.67
N ARG A 180 -8.54 8.32 3.27
CA ARG A 180 -9.36 8.05 4.45
C ARG A 180 -10.58 7.22 4.05
N ASN A 181 -10.82 6.12 4.75
CA ASN A 181 -12.02 5.32 4.63
C ASN A 181 -13.17 6.02 5.37
N ASN A 182 -14.25 6.36 4.66
CA ASN A 182 -15.39 7.05 5.27
C ASN A 182 -16.32 6.09 6.05
N GLY A 183 -16.10 4.77 5.96
CA GLY A 183 -16.92 3.74 6.58
C GLY A 183 -18.24 3.44 5.85
N ASP A 184 -18.47 4.06 4.69
CA ASP A 184 -19.68 3.91 3.88
C ASP A 184 -19.43 3.28 2.50
N GLY A 185 -18.23 2.70 2.31
CA GLY A 185 -17.78 2.16 1.03
C GLY A 185 -17.17 3.21 0.10
N THR A 186 -16.88 4.41 0.58
CA THR A 186 -16.16 5.45 -0.16
C THR A 186 -14.87 5.86 0.54
N PHE A 187 -13.93 6.41 -0.25
CA PHE A 187 -12.67 6.96 0.24
C PHE A 187 -12.53 8.45 -0.12
N MET A 188 -11.85 9.20 0.74
CA MET A 188 -11.47 10.59 0.49
C MET A 188 -9.95 10.74 0.55
N GLU A 189 -9.35 11.37 -0.47
CA GLU A 189 -7.93 11.74 -0.44
C GLU A 189 -7.73 12.91 0.54
N VAL A 190 -6.88 12.70 1.54
CA VAL A 190 -6.63 13.66 2.63
C VAL A 190 -5.13 13.88 2.87
N GLY A 191 -4.25 13.38 2.00
CA GLY A 191 -2.80 13.42 2.20
C GLY A 191 -2.26 14.82 2.44
N TYR A 192 -2.73 15.81 1.67
CA TYR A 192 -2.35 17.21 1.88
C TYR A 192 -2.87 17.78 3.20
N LEU A 193 -4.11 17.42 3.58
CA LEU A 193 -4.74 17.91 4.82
C LEU A 193 -4.07 17.33 6.07
N GLU A 194 -3.65 16.08 6.01
CA GLU A 194 -2.92 15.38 7.08
C GLU A 194 -1.41 15.60 7.02
N GLY A 195 -0.90 16.31 6.00
CA GLY A 195 0.52 16.67 5.86
C GLY A 195 1.44 15.50 5.50
N VAL A 196 0.92 14.48 4.82
CA VAL A 196 1.62 13.24 4.47
C VAL A 196 1.82 13.05 2.95
N ASP A 197 1.58 14.09 2.15
CA ASP A 197 1.65 14.09 0.68
C ASP A 197 3.04 14.39 0.11
N SER A 198 4.07 13.74 0.65
CA SER A 198 5.47 13.89 0.22
C SER A 198 5.60 13.79 -1.31
N ILE A 199 6.41 14.67 -1.90
CA ILE A 199 6.76 14.66 -3.34
C ILE A 199 8.09 13.95 -3.63
N ALA A 200 8.75 13.45 -2.59
CA ALA A 200 9.91 12.59 -2.79
C ALA A 200 9.50 11.33 -3.54
N ASP A 201 10.41 10.74 -4.32
CA ASP A 201 10.12 9.49 -5.03
C ASP A 201 9.96 8.36 -4.00
N GLY A 202 8.75 8.14 -3.51
CA GLY A 202 8.43 7.18 -2.46
C GLY A 202 8.49 5.75 -2.98
N TYR A 203 9.24 4.90 -2.29
CA TYR A 203 9.43 3.51 -2.71
C TYR A 203 8.70 2.52 -1.80
N ILE A 204 8.98 2.56 -0.49
CA ILE A 204 8.39 1.67 0.52
C ILE A 204 7.78 2.49 1.65
N VAL A 205 6.71 1.96 2.23
CA VAL A 205 6.00 2.51 3.38
C VAL A 205 6.00 1.44 4.47
N SER A 206 6.22 1.86 5.70
CA SER A 206 6.09 1.07 6.92
C SER A 206 5.20 1.81 7.90
N VAL A 207 4.42 1.07 8.67
CA VAL A 207 3.47 1.60 9.65
C VAL A 207 3.91 1.15 11.03
N ASP A 208 4.15 2.12 11.91
CA ASP A 208 4.77 1.89 13.21
C ASP A 208 4.27 2.91 14.25
N ASP A 209 4.03 2.53 15.49
CA ASP A 209 3.82 3.43 16.63
C ASP A 209 5.16 3.67 17.34
N ILE A 210 5.99 4.54 16.75
CA ILE A 210 7.43 4.64 17.07
C ILE A 210 7.65 5.10 18.51
N ASN A 211 6.74 5.92 19.04
CA ASN A 211 6.80 6.42 20.41
C ASN A 211 5.81 5.74 21.37
N ASN A 212 5.17 4.65 20.95
CA ASN A 212 4.23 3.85 21.73
C ASN A 212 3.05 4.63 22.31
N ASP A 213 2.59 5.71 21.65
CA ASP A 213 1.49 6.54 22.14
C ASP A 213 0.09 6.09 21.68
N GLY A 214 0.01 4.99 20.93
CA GLY A 214 -1.24 4.42 20.42
C GLY A 214 -1.67 5.00 19.09
N LYS A 215 -0.81 5.76 18.42
CA LYS A 215 -1.04 6.37 17.11
C LYS A 215 -0.07 5.75 16.10
N GLN A 216 -0.61 5.33 14.96
CA GLN A 216 0.23 4.81 13.89
C GLN A 216 0.92 5.94 13.13
N ASP A 217 2.26 5.89 13.08
CA ASP A 217 3.13 6.74 12.27
C ASP A 217 3.42 6.08 10.92
N LEU A 218 3.98 6.87 9.99
CA LEU A 218 4.47 6.36 8.70
C LEU A 218 5.99 6.52 8.62
N ILE A 219 6.69 5.47 8.18
CA ILE A 219 8.09 5.54 7.79
C ILE A 219 8.17 5.32 6.28
N LEU A 220 8.68 6.31 5.58
CA LEU A 220 8.84 6.29 4.13
C LEU A 220 10.31 6.05 3.79
N ARG A 221 10.58 5.01 2.99
CA ARG A 221 11.86 4.87 2.29
C ARG A 221 11.68 5.45 0.89
N ASN A 222 12.40 6.52 0.59
CA ASN A 222 12.43 7.08 -0.75
C ASN A 222 13.41 6.29 -1.63
N ALA A 223 13.14 6.24 -2.93
CA ALA A 223 14.09 5.79 -3.93
C ALA A 223 15.30 6.74 -3.94
N ASP A 224 16.48 6.19 -4.24
CA ASP A 224 17.63 7.04 -4.48
C ASP A 224 17.35 7.87 -5.73
N PRO A 225 17.44 9.21 -5.66
CA PRO A 225 17.31 10.03 -6.84
C PRO A 225 18.32 9.55 -7.88
N GLY A 226 17.84 9.32 -9.09
CA GLY A 226 18.70 8.79 -10.14
C GLY A 226 19.75 9.79 -10.65
N VAL A 227 19.77 11.01 -10.10
CA VAL A 227 20.65 12.13 -10.46
C VAL A 227 21.08 12.90 -9.21
N VAL A 228 22.31 13.41 -9.18
CA VAL A 228 22.91 14.05 -7.98
C VAL A 228 22.34 15.44 -7.67
N GLU A 229 21.74 16.08 -8.67
CA GLU A 229 21.12 17.40 -8.57
C GLU A 229 19.80 17.37 -7.78
N VAL A 230 19.20 16.18 -7.65
CA VAL A 230 17.95 15.96 -6.94
C VAL A 230 18.26 15.19 -5.66
N LYS A 231 17.75 15.68 -4.53
CA LYS A 231 18.00 15.07 -3.23
C LYS A 231 16.72 15.04 -2.41
N TYR A 232 16.38 13.85 -1.95
CA TYR A 232 15.37 13.63 -0.93
C TYR A 232 16.04 12.99 0.29
N PRO A 233 15.47 13.15 1.49
CA PRO A 233 15.87 12.32 2.62
C PRO A 233 15.67 10.84 2.24
N PRO A 234 16.65 9.95 2.42
CA PRO A 234 16.51 8.55 2.05
C PRO A 234 15.41 7.84 2.86
N VAL A 235 15.23 8.27 4.11
CA VAL A 235 14.14 7.86 4.99
C VAL A 235 13.48 9.10 5.58
N GLN A 236 12.15 9.12 5.60
CA GLN A 236 11.33 10.13 6.27
C GLN A 236 10.46 9.43 7.32
N VAL A 237 10.36 10.03 8.50
CA VAL A 237 9.44 9.59 9.56
C VAL A 237 8.35 10.66 9.69
N LEU A 238 7.11 10.27 9.44
CA LEU A 238 5.93 11.12 9.56
C LEU A 238 5.20 10.71 10.84
N LYS A 239 5.47 11.44 11.91
CA LYS A 239 4.87 11.19 13.22
C LYS A 239 3.43 11.71 13.24
N ASN A 240 2.50 10.86 13.67
CA ASN A 240 1.10 11.17 13.77
C ASN A 240 0.78 11.96 15.05
N VAL A 241 0.62 13.27 14.89
CA VAL A 241 0.32 14.19 15.99
C VAL A 241 -1.17 14.52 16.11
N GLY A 242 -2.01 13.95 15.24
CA GLY A 242 -3.45 14.21 15.19
C GLY A 242 -4.18 13.78 16.47
N ALA A 243 -5.36 14.37 16.71
CA ALA A 243 -6.26 13.87 17.75
C ALA A 243 -6.81 12.51 17.33
N GLN A 244 -6.81 11.54 18.24
CA GLN A 244 -7.23 10.18 17.92
C GLN A 244 -8.14 9.59 18.99
N LYS A 245 -8.95 8.65 18.53
CA LYS A 245 -9.73 7.76 19.38
C LYS A 245 -8.81 6.72 20.02
N ALA A 246 -9.35 5.93 20.93
CA ALA A 246 -8.58 4.92 21.64
C ALA A 246 -8.20 3.73 20.74
N SER A 247 -7.10 3.03 21.07
CA SER A 247 -6.65 1.84 20.36
C SER A 247 -6.29 0.70 21.32
N VAL A 248 -6.36 -0.53 20.80
CA VAL A 248 -5.76 -1.72 21.41
C VAL A 248 -4.63 -2.20 20.51
N ARG A 249 -3.43 -2.30 21.07
CA ARG A 249 -2.21 -2.75 20.40
C ARG A 249 -1.76 -4.08 20.99
N ILE A 250 -1.40 -5.04 20.14
CA ILE A 250 -1.13 -6.41 20.57
C ILE A 250 0.15 -6.93 19.91
N ARG A 251 1.10 -7.36 20.74
CA ARG A 251 2.24 -8.21 20.33
C ARG A 251 1.91 -9.67 20.60
N LEU A 252 2.10 -10.53 19.61
CA LEU A 252 2.01 -11.97 19.81
C LEU A 252 3.39 -12.56 20.09
N VAL A 253 3.41 -13.62 20.90
CA VAL A 253 4.59 -14.45 21.14
C VAL A 253 4.20 -15.91 20.93
N GLY A 254 4.63 -16.48 19.81
CA GLY A 254 4.42 -17.89 19.51
C GLY A 254 5.29 -18.81 20.36
N ASN A 255 4.74 -19.97 20.71
CA ASN A 255 5.43 -21.06 21.40
C ASN A 255 5.55 -22.29 20.49
N SER A 256 4.42 -22.80 19.98
CA SER A 256 4.36 -23.89 19.00
C SER A 256 4.42 -23.38 17.56
N SER A 257 3.88 -22.18 17.33
CA SER A 257 4.02 -21.39 16.11
C SER A 257 5.39 -20.70 16.05
N ASN A 258 5.69 -20.02 14.94
CA ASN A 258 6.88 -19.16 14.87
C ASN A 258 6.82 -18.08 15.97
N ARG A 259 7.99 -17.66 16.45
CA ARG A 259 8.15 -16.77 17.62
C ARG A 259 7.31 -15.51 17.55
N ASP A 260 7.20 -14.90 16.36
CA ASP A 260 6.51 -13.62 16.18
C ASP A 260 5.04 -13.80 15.81
N GLY A 261 4.53 -15.04 15.78
CA GLY A 261 3.14 -15.34 15.47
C GLY A 261 2.72 -15.03 14.02
N ILE A 262 3.69 -14.90 13.09
CA ILE A 262 3.44 -14.56 11.68
C ILE A 262 2.45 -15.57 11.08
N GLY A 263 1.40 -15.04 10.44
CA GLY A 263 0.30 -15.81 9.88
C GLY A 263 -0.91 -15.97 10.82
N ALA A 264 -0.80 -15.57 12.10
CA ALA A 264 -1.93 -15.59 13.02
C ALA A 264 -3.05 -14.64 12.56
N GLU A 265 -4.29 -15.09 12.64
CA GLU A 265 -5.50 -14.29 12.38
C GLU A 265 -6.14 -13.91 13.72
N ILE A 266 -6.43 -12.63 13.89
CA ILE A 266 -6.99 -12.07 15.12
C ILE A 266 -8.31 -11.41 14.79
N ILE A 267 -9.36 -11.82 15.51
CA ILE A 267 -10.71 -11.32 15.36
C ILE A 267 -11.08 -10.60 16.65
N ALA A 268 -11.31 -9.29 16.56
CA ALA A 268 -11.75 -8.45 17.67
C ALA A 268 -13.23 -8.14 17.53
N LYS A 269 -14.05 -8.56 18.50
CA LYS A 269 -15.45 -8.15 18.61
C LYS A 269 -15.55 -7.01 19.62
N LEU A 270 -15.92 -5.83 19.13
CA LEU A 270 -16.07 -4.62 19.93
C LEU A 270 -17.38 -4.62 20.73
N ASP A 271 -17.46 -3.75 21.75
CA ASP A 271 -18.67 -3.59 22.57
C ASP A 271 -19.85 -2.92 21.84
N ASN A 272 -19.59 -2.25 20.72
CA ASN A 272 -20.59 -1.67 19.84
C ASN A 272 -21.11 -2.66 18.77
N GLY A 273 -20.64 -3.91 18.77
CA GLY A 273 -21.07 -4.97 17.85
C GLY A 273 -20.25 -5.06 16.55
N ILE A 274 -19.36 -4.11 16.27
CA ILE A 274 -18.45 -4.17 15.13
C ILE A 274 -17.42 -5.28 15.36
N SER A 275 -17.06 -6.01 14.29
CA SER A 275 -15.96 -6.97 14.30
C SER A 275 -14.86 -6.48 13.38
N GLN A 276 -13.61 -6.56 13.83
CA GLN A 276 -12.44 -6.26 13.02
C GLN A 276 -11.56 -7.51 12.90
N ILE A 277 -10.98 -7.73 11.72
CA ILE A 277 -9.99 -8.78 11.50
C ILE A 277 -8.63 -8.17 11.17
N ARG A 278 -7.59 -8.70 11.79
CA ARG A 278 -6.19 -8.38 11.48
C ARG A 278 -5.38 -9.66 11.37
N GLN A 279 -4.30 -9.62 10.61
CA GLN A 279 -3.37 -10.73 10.49
C GLN A 279 -1.96 -10.25 10.85
N VAL A 280 -1.17 -11.07 11.54
CA VAL A 280 0.27 -10.80 11.66
C VAL A 280 0.92 -11.13 10.32
N ILE A 281 1.35 -10.10 9.61
CA ILE A 281 2.02 -10.23 8.33
C ILE A 281 3.50 -9.85 8.46
N ALA A 282 4.34 -10.48 7.65
CA ALA A 282 5.74 -10.10 7.46
C ALA A 282 5.92 -9.77 5.97
N ASN A 283 5.28 -8.69 5.55
CA ASN A 283 5.35 -8.16 4.20
C ASN A 283 5.70 -6.68 4.31
N ASN A 284 6.50 -6.16 3.37
CA ASN A 284 6.78 -4.74 3.03
C ASN A 284 8.07 -4.55 2.21
N GLY A 285 8.51 -5.58 1.48
CA GLY A 285 9.66 -5.47 0.58
C GLY A 285 10.98 -5.26 1.33
N THR A 286 11.59 -4.09 1.18
CA THR A 286 12.92 -3.78 1.76
C THR A 286 12.86 -3.07 3.12
N ALA A 287 11.67 -2.77 3.62
CA ALA A 287 11.41 -2.34 5.00
C ALA A 287 10.27 -3.19 5.58
N GLN A 288 10.04 -3.13 6.89
CA GLN A 288 9.02 -3.94 7.55
C GLN A 288 8.34 -3.17 8.67
N SER A 289 7.01 -3.12 8.63
CA SER A 289 6.16 -2.63 9.73
C SER A 289 6.39 -3.45 10.99
N GLU A 290 6.20 -2.82 12.15
CA GLU A 290 6.30 -3.50 13.42
C GLU A 290 5.34 -4.71 13.49
N PRO A 291 5.71 -5.80 14.18
CA PRO A 291 4.84 -6.96 14.37
C PRO A 291 3.82 -6.70 15.49
N ILE A 292 3.18 -5.53 15.47
CA ILE A 292 2.12 -5.12 16.40
C ILE A 292 0.81 -5.03 15.65
N ILE A 293 -0.17 -5.77 16.14
CA ILE A 293 -1.54 -5.68 15.64
C ILE A 293 -2.19 -4.46 16.26
N HIS A 294 -2.83 -3.66 15.44
CA HIS A 294 -3.50 -2.42 15.86
C HIS A 294 -5.00 -2.49 15.56
N PHE A 295 -5.81 -2.18 16.57
CA PHE A 295 -7.26 -2.02 16.47
C PHE A 295 -7.65 -0.62 16.96
N GLY A 296 -8.04 0.27 16.05
CA GLY A 296 -8.73 1.50 16.41
C GLY A 296 -10.13 1.18 16.91
N LEU A 297 -10.52 1.78 18.03
CA LEU A 297 -11.79 1.45 18.70
C LEU A 297 -12.95 2.32 18.22
N GLY A 298 -12.70 3.41 17.51
CA GLY A 298 -13.78 4.31 17.14
C GLY A 298 -14.49 4.86 18.39
N SER A 299 -15.81 4.68 18.44
CA SER A 299 -16.63 5.02 19.61
C SER A 299 -16.68 3.91 20.69
N SER A 300 -16.14 2.73 20.39
CA SER A 300 -16.09 1.59 21.32
C SER A 300 -15.19 1.88 22.52
N GLN A 301 -15.54 1.33 23.68
CA GLN A 301 -14.72 1.48 24.89
C GLN A 301 -13.83 0.26 25.17
N LYS A 302 -14.08 -0.87 24.50
CA LYS A 302 -13.33 -2.12 24.70
C LYS A 302 -13.59 -3.15 23.60
N ILE A 303 -12.69 -4.11 23.51
CA ILE A 303 -12.90 -5.38 22.81
C ILE A 303 -13.55 -6.36 23.80
N ASN A 304 -14.79 -6.77 23.55
CA ASN A 304 -15.49 -7.75 24.38
C ASN A 304 -14.84 -9.14 24.28
N GLU A 305 -14.46 -9.53 23.07
CA GLU A 305 -13.87 -10.83 22.78
C GLU A 305 -12.82 -10.69 21.68
N LEU A 306 -11.59 -11.09 21.99
CA LEU A 306 -10.48 -11.20 21.06
C LEU A 306 -10.16 -12.68 20.86
N MET A 307 -10.36 -13.17 19.64
CA MET A 307 -10.01 -14.53 19.25
C MET A 307 -8.73 -14.51 18.43
N ILE A 308 -7.77 -15.35 18.78
CA ILE A 308 -6.50 -15.50 18.06
C ILE A 308 -6.45 -16.93 17.52
N LYS A 309 -6.32 -17.06 16.20
CA LYS A 309 -6.05 -18.34 15.53
C LYS A 309 -4.57 -18.38 15.19
N TRP A 310 -3.83 -19.23 15.88
CA TRP A 310 -2.40 -19.36 15.71
C TRP A 310 -2.05 -20.22 14.48
N PRO A 311 -0.90 -20.00 13.83
CA PRO A 311 -0.43 -20.84 12.72
C PRO A 311 -0.33 -22.34 13.06
N SER A 312 -0.09 -22.69 14.32
CA SER A 312 -0.09 -24.06 14.83
C SER A 312 -1.45 -24.76 14.76
N GLY A 313 -2.54 -24.02 14.55
CA GLY A 313 -3.92 -24.48 14.67
C GLY A 313 -4.52 -24.30 16.08
N ILE A 314 -3.72 -23.89 17.07
CA ILE A 314 -4.22 -23.53 18.40
C ILE A 314 -5.09 -22.28 18.28
N SER A 315 -6.10 -22.16 19.15
CA SER A 315 -6.91 -20.95 19.28
C SER A 315 -6.86 -20.43 20.71
N SER A 316 -6.88 -19.12 20.87
CA SER A 316 -6.93 -18.45 22.17
C SER A 316 -8.03 -17.40 22.18
N THR A 317 -8.67 -17.21 23.34
CA THR A 317 -9.70 -16.19 23.52
C THR A 317 -9.37 -15.36 24.75
N VAL A 318 -9.36 -14.04 24.60
CA VAL A 318 -9.22 -13.07 25.68
C VAL A 318 -10.46 -12.18 25.68
N LYS A 319 -10.97 -11.83 26.87
CA LYS A 319 -12.22 -11.06 27.02
C LYS A 319 -11.96 -9.73 27.71
N ASP A 320 -12.87 -8.78 27.48
CA ASP A 320 -12.93 -7.48 28.17
C ASP A 320 -11.61 -6.69 28.12
N ILE A 321 -11.03 -6.57 26.93
CA ILE A 321 -9.77 -5.85 26.71
C ILE A 321 -10.05 -4.36 26.55
N LYS A 322 -9.48 -3.57 27.46
CA LYS A 322 -9.55 -2.10 27.44
C LYS A 322 -8.46 -1.52 26.52
N PRO A 323 -8.53 -0.23 26.16
CA PRO A 323 -7.46 0.44 25.42
C PRO A 323 -6.11 0.26 26.08
N GLY A 324 -5.07 -0.01 25.30
CA GLY A 324 -3.72 -0.26 25.83
C GLY A 324 -2.85 -1.12 24.92
N PHE A 325 -1.65 -1.44 25.42
CA PHE A 325 -0.71 -2.34 24.77
C PHE A 325 -0.62 -3.66 25.53
N TYR A 326 -0.73 -4.77 24.81
CA TYR A 326 -0.76 -6.12 25.37
C TYR A 326 0.26 -7.02 24.69
N THR A 327 0.87 -7.93 25.45
CA THR A 327 1.61 -9.06 24.91
C THR A 327 0.84 -10.34 25.21
N ILE A 328 0.53 -11.13 24.19
CA ILE A 328 -0.23 -12.37 24.32
C ILE A 328 0.63 -13.53 23.85
N GLU A 329 0.84 -14.51 24.73
CA GLU A 329 1.61 -15.71 24.44
C GLU A 329 0.70 -16.84 23.95
N GLU A 330 1.16 -17.59 22.96
CA GLU A 330 0.49 -18.81 22.51
C GLU A 330 0.52 -19.84 23.63
N PRO A 331 -0.61 -20.49 23.97
CA PRO A 331 -0.61 -21.57 24.95
C PRO A 331 0.36 -22.69 24.55
N LYS A 332 1.13 -23.21 25.51
CA LYS A 332 1.97 -24.39 25.27
C LYS A 332 1.10 -25.62 25.08
N ASP A 333 1.28 -26.33 23.98
CA ASP A 333 0.65 -27.64 23.79
C ASP A 333 1.39 -28.69 24.64
N TYR A 334 0.87 -28.98 25.84
CA TYR A 334 1.45 -29.99 26.72
C TYR A 334 1.25 -31.44 26.22
N LYS A 335 0.65 -31.68 25.04
CA LYS A 335 0.36 -33.03 24.52
C LYS A 335 1.49 -33.74 23.76
N LYS A 336 2.72 -33.23 23.76
CA LYS A 336 3.90 -33.93 23.20
C LYS A 336 4.97 -34.26 24.23
N VAL A 337 4.61 -34.94 25.32
CA VAL A 337 5.54 -35.80 26.07
C VAL A 337 4.81 -37.05 26.54
N SER A 338 4.67 -38.04 25.64
CA SER A 338 4.53 -39.44 26.05
C SER A 338 4.94 -40.37 24.90
N SER A 339 6.25 -40.58 24.78
CA SER A 339 6.79 -41.86 24.37
C SER A 339 8.00 -42.12 25.26
N ALA A 340 7.70 -42.55 26.48
CA ALA A 340 8.63 -43.28 27.32
C ALA A 340 8.39 -44.78 27.08
N ASN A 341 9.50 -45.50 26.90
CA ASN A 341 9.73 -46.93 26.74
C ASN A 341 9.62 -47.50 25.32
#